data_AF-A0A7S3MYI3-F1
#
_entry.id   AF-A0A7S3MYI3-F1
#
_cell.length_a   1.000
_cell.length_b   1.000
_cell.length_c   1.000
_cell.angle_alpha   90.00
_cell.angle_beta   90.00
_cell.angle_gamma   90.00
#
_symmetry.space_group_name_H-M   'P 1'
#
loop_
_entity.id
_entity.type
_entity.pdbx_description
1 polymer ?
#
loop_
_entity_poly.entity_id
_entity_poly.type
_entity_poly.pdbx_seq_one_letter_code
_entity_poly.pdbx_strand_id
1 'polypeptide(L)'
;MQEAQIVYILIEICEGLRVMHSFGMSHRDIKLENVLLNKNRFKICDFGSATTTTLDPSRQPVFEVDRMMEEFEKFTTMMYRPPEMIDRYLKYKVDTQADVWMLGCLTFTLCFAMHPFQDAQKIAILNTQYFIPDDSHDRISVKMRNLISNMLVPDPQERPTISQLLDILKQ
;
A
#
# COMPACT_ATOMS: atom_id res chain seq x y z
N MET A 1 0.10 -18.65 -6.58
CA MET A 1 1.21 -18.15 -7.43
C MET A 1 2.53 -18.57 -6.77
N GLN A 2 3.60 -18.83 -7.53
CA GLN A 2 4.90 -19.12 -6.91
C GLN A 2 5.52 -17.83 -6.35
N GLU A 3 6.20 -17.89 -5.21
CA GLU A 3 6.81 -16.70 -4.57
C GLU A 3 7.75 -15.94 -5.52
N ALA A 4 8.55 -16.64 -6.33
CA ALA A 4 9.46 -16.01 -7.29
C ALA A 4 8.71 -15.12 -8.31
N GLN A 5 7.51 -15.54 -8.73
CA GLN A 5 6.67 -14.74 -9.63
C GLN A 5 6.09 -13.51 -8.89
N ILE A 6 5.72 -13.67 -7.62
CA ILE A 6 5.26 -12.56 -6.78
C ILE A 6 6.38 -11.53 -6.63
N VAL A 7 7.60 -11.97 -6.28
CA VAL A 7 8.78 -11.10 -6.17
C VAL A 7 9.02 -10.33 -7.46
N TYR A 8 8.93 -10.99 -8.63
CA TYR A 8 9.09 -10.32 -9.92
C TYR A 8 8.03 -9.23 -10.16
N ILE A 9 6.76 -9.52 -9.84
CA ILE A 9 5.67 -8.53 -9.93
C ILE A 9 5.95 -7.33 -9.01
N LEU A 10 6.36 -7.59 -7.76
CA LEU A 10 6.64 -6.54 -6.79
C LEU A 10 7.81 -5.66 -7.21
N ILE A 11 8.89 -6.23 -7.77
CA ILE A 11 10.01 -5.44 -8.30
C ILE A 11 9.52 -4.48 -9.39
N GLU A 12 8.71 -4.96 -10.34
CA GLU A 12 8.21 -4.14 -11.44
C GLU A 12 7.27 -3.01 -10.96
N ILE A 13 6.39 -3.30 -9.99
CA ILE A 13 5.53 -2.29 -9.35
C ILE A 13 6.38 -1.25 -8.61
N CYS A 14 7.33 -1.71 -7.79
CA CYS A 14 8.19 -0.84 -7.01
C CYS A 14 9.09 0.04 -7.89
N GLU A 15 9.57 -0.44 -9.04
CA GLU A 15 10.33 0.40 -9.97
C GLU A 15 9.47 1.56 -10.52
N GLY A 16 8.19 1.30 -10.82
CA GLY A 16 7.25 2.35 -11.23
C GLY A 16 6.98 3.35 -10.10
N LEU A 17 6.70 2.85 -8.89
CA LEU A 17 6.45 3.68 -7.71
C LEU A 17 7.68 4.50 -7.31
N ARG A 18 8.89 3.95 -7.42
CA ARG A 18 10.15 4.65 -7.13
C ARG A 18 10.28 5.91 -7.99
N VAL A 19 9.94 5.82 -9.27
CA VAL A 19 9.96 6.98 -10.17
C VAL A 19 8.93 8.02 -9.71
N MET A 20 7.69 7.63 -9.45
CA MET A 20 6.65 8.57 -8.97
C MET A 20 7.05 9.24 -7.65
N HIS A 21 7.51 8.46 -6.69
CA HIS A 21 7.91 8.92 -5.35
C HIS A 21 9.11 9.86 -5.43
N SER A 22 10.00 9.71 -6.42
CA SER A 22 11.11 10.65 -6.65
C SER A 22 10.63 12.07 -7.03
N PHE A 23 9.41 12.20 -7.55
CA PHE A 23 8.74 13.48 -7.81
C PHE A 23 7.80 13.91 -6.66
N GLY A 24 7.81 13.22 -5.52
CA GLY A 24 6.87 13.46 -4.42
C GLY A 24 5.42 13.12 -4.75
N MET A 25 5.18 12.33 -5.81
CA MET A 25 3.84 11.96 -6.26
C MET A 25 3.42 10.62 -5.65
N SER A 26 2.27 10.62 -4.97
CA SER A 26 1.59 9.40 -4.51
C SER A 26 0.57 8.93 -5.56
N HIS A 27 0.41 7.61 -5.74
CA HIS A 27 -0.58 7.03 -6.66
C HIS A 27 -1.98 6.95 -6.04
N ARG A 28 -2.07 6.60 -4.75
CA ARG A 28 -3.29 6.52 -3.93
C ARG A 28 -4.36 5.50 -4.35
N ASP A 29 -4.06 4.62 -5.31
CA ASP A 29 -4.97 3.54 -5.71
C ASP A 29 -4.19 2.32 -6.22
N ILE A 30 -3.16 1.92 -5.47
CA ILE A 30 -2.40 0.70 -5.77
C ILE A 30 -3.23 -0.51 -5.38
N LYS A 31 -3.60 -1.31 -6.38
CA LYS A 31 -4.42 -2.52 -6.27
C LYS A 31 -4.20 -3.42 -7.49
N LEU A 32 -4.66 -4.67 -7.41
CA LEU A 32 -4.45 -5.66 -8.48
C LEU A 32 -5.00 -5.19 -9.83
N GLU A 33 -6.15 -4.51 -9.83
CA GLU A 33 -6.84 -4.01 -11.02
C GLU A 33 -6.01 -2.95 -11.76
N ASN A 34 -5.13 -2.23 -11.05
CA ASN A 34 -4.29 -1.17 -11.59
C ASN A 34 -2.87 -1.65 -11.92
N VAL A 35 -2.66 -2.97 -12.04
CA VAL A 35 -1.39 -3.57 -12.48
C VAL A 35 -1.60 -4.35 -13.77
N LEU A 36 -1.10 -3.80 -14.87
CA LEU A 36 -1.24 -4.36 -16.21
C LEU A 36 -0.07 -5.29 -16.56
N LEU A 37 -0.38 -6.39 -17.25
CA LEU A 37 0.60 -7.30 -17.83
C LEU A 37 0.72 -7.08 -19.34
N ASN A 38 1.93 -6.78 -19.82
CA ASN A 38 2.22 -6.70 -21.25
C ASN A 38 3.58 -7.35 -21.55
N LYS A 39 3.61 -8.39 -22.39
CA LYS A 39 4.85 -9.10 -22.80
C LYS A 39 5.77 -9.43 -21.62
N ASN A 40 5.20 -10.02 -20.57
CA ASN A 40 5.88 -10.39 -19.32
C ASN A 40 6.41 -9.20 -18.48
N ARG A 41 5.95 -7.98 -18.73
CA ARG A 41 6.24 -6.81 -17.91
C ARG A 41 5.00 -6.38 -17.15
N PHE A 42 5.18 -5.99 -15.89
CA PHE A 42 4.10 -5.48 -15.06
C PHE A 42 4.22 -3.97 -14.94
N LYS A 43 3.11 -3.25 -15.08
CA LYS A 43 3.10 -1.78 -15.01
C LYS A 43 1.90 -1.29 -14.23
N ILE A 44 2.13 -0.33 -13.34
CA ILE A 44 1.06 0.43 -12.71
C ILE A 44 0.33 1.30 -13.76
N CYS A 45 -0.98 1.43 -13.63
CA CYS A 45 -1.82 2.27 -14.46
C CYS A 45 -2.86 3.01 -13.61
N ASP A 46 -3.69 3.83 -14.26
CA ASP A 46 -4.74 4.63 -13.63
C ASP A 46 -4.24 5.64 -12.59
N PHE A 47 -3.72 6.75 -13.10
CA PHE A 47 -3.22 7.87 -12.30
C PHE A 47 -4.33 8.88 -11.92
N GLY A 48 -5.61 8.50 -12.02
CA GLY A 48 -6.74 9.40 -11.74
C GLY A 48 -6.78 9.93 -10.31
N SER A 49 -6.24 9.16 -9.36
CA SER A 49 -6.12 9.52 -7.94
C SER A 49 -4.72 10.01 -7.55
N ALA A 50 -3.78 10.08 -8.50
CA ALA A 50 -2.40 10.43 -8.23
C ALA A 50 -2.25 11.92 -7.94
N THR A 51 -1.36 12.27 -7.01
CA THR A 51 -1.16 13.66 -6.59
C THR A 51 0.17 13.88 -5.87
N THR A 52 0.69 15.10 -6.00
CA THR A 52 1.85 15.61 -5.25
C THR A 52 1.43 16.30 -3.95
N THR A 53 0.14 16.44 -3.69
CA THR A 53 -0.37 17.06 -2.46
C THR A 53 -0.20 16.11 -1.29
N THR A 54 0.47 16.57 -0.24
CA THR A 54 0.55 15.86 1.04
C THR A 54 -0.48 16.41 2.00
N LEU A 55 -1.14 15.54 2.77
CA LEU A 55 -1.95 15.96 3.91
C LEU A 55 -1.10 15.86 5.17
N ASP A 56 -0.90 16.97 5.87
CA ASP A 56 -0.26 17.00 7.19
C ASP A 56 -1.24 17.63 8.20
N PRO A 57 -2.00 16.81 8.95
CA PRO A 57 -2.99 17.30 9.90
C PRO A 57 -2.39 18.17 11.02
N SER A 58 -1.07 18.15 11.23
CA SER A 58 -0.39 19.00 12.22
C SER A 58 -0.09 20.41 11.69
N ARG A 59 -0.08 20.60 10.37
CA ARG A 59 0.31 21.85 9.70
C ARG A 59 -0.81 22.52 8.91
N GLN A 60 -1.93 21.83 8.73
CA GLN A 60 -3.06 22.31 7.92
C GLN A 60 -4.29 22.60 8.79
N PRO A 61 -5.13 23.57 8.39
CA PRO A 61 -6.36 23.88 9.09
C PRO A 61 -7.37 22.72 8.95
N VAL A 62 -8.21 22.54 9.97
CA VAL A 62 -9.15 21.40 10.06
C VAL A 62 -10.06 21.27 8.82
N PHE A 63 -10.51 22.38 8.23
CA PHE A 63 -11.38 22.33 7.04
C PHE A 63 -10.67 21.75 5.79
N GLU A 64 -9.35 21.95 5.65
CA GLU A 64 -8.57 21.33 4.56
C GLU A 64 -8.40 19.83 4.78
N VAL A 65 -8.15 19.45 6.04
CA VAL A 65 -8.09 18.04 6.44
C VAL A 65 -9.40 17.35 6.13
N ASP A 66 -10.53 17.97 6.48
CA ASP A 66 -11.86 17.39 6.30
C ASP A 66 -12.21 17.23 4.83
N ARG A 67 -11.91 18.24 4.02
CA ARG A 67 -12.07 18.15 2.56
C ARG A 67 -11.24 17.00 1.98
N MET A 68 -9.99 16.83 2.41
CA MET A 68 -9.13 15.76 1.91
C MET A 68 -9.66 14.38 2.33
N MET A 69 -10.18 14.24 3.55
CA MET A 69 -10.82 13.01 4.01
C MET A 69 -12.04 12.64 3.15
N GLU A 70 -12.87 13.62 2.77
CA GLU A 70 -13.98 13.40 1.84
C GLU A 70 -13.51 13.00 0.44
N GLU A 71 -12.40 13.56 -0.05
CA GLU A 71 -11.79 13.17 -1.33
C GLU A 71 -11.30 11.71 -1.27
N PHE A 72 -10.67 11.29 -0.17
CA PHE A 72 -10.32 9.89 0.03
C PHE A 72 -11.55 8.98 -0.01
N GLU A 73 -12.64 9.39 0.64
CA GLU A 73 -13.88 8.62 0.65
C GLU A 73 -14.47 8.39 -0.76
N LYS A 74 -14.34 9.38 -1.64
CA LYS A 74 -14.88 9.36 -3.02
C LYS A 74 -13.97 8.65 -4.03
N PHE A 75 -12.65 8.82 -3.92
CA PHE A 75 -11.72 8.50 -5.02
C PHE A 75 -10.74 7.36 -4.72
N THR A 76 -10.85 6.70 -3.57
CA THR A 76 -9.96 5.58 -3.21
C THR A 76 -10.73 4.34 -2.81
N THR A 77 -10.12 3.16 -3.02
CA THR A 77 -10.73 1.88 -2.69
C THR A 77 -10.64 1.59 -1.18
N MET A 78 -11.78 1.53 -0.48
CA MET A 78 -11.85 1.50 0.99
C MET A 78 -10.94 0.47 1.66
N MET A 79 -10.95 -0.77 1.18
CA MET A 79 -10.17 -1.87 1.78
C MET A 79 -8.64 -1.67 1.65
N TYR A 80 -8.19 -0.88 0.68
CA TYR A 80 -6.77 -0.56 0.48
C TYR A 80 -6.32 0.70 1.23
N ARG A 81 -7.24 1.47 1.84
CA ARG A 81 -6.87 2.71 2.54
C ARG A 81 -5.98 2.39 3.74
N PRO A 82 -4.86 3.12 3.92
CA PRO A 82 -4.07 3.02 5.14
C PRO A 82 -4.77 3.72 6.32
N PRO A 83 -4.36 3.44 7.57
CA PRO A 83 -4.96 4.03 8.77
C PRO A 83 -5.06 5.57 8.74
N GLU A 84 -4.04 6.25 8.23
CA GLU A 84 -4.00 7.72 8.12
C GLU A 84 -5.01 8.31 7.12
N MET A 85 -5.56 7.50 6.21
CA MET A 85 -6.67 7.88 5.32
C MET A 85 -8.05 7.49 5.88
N ILE A 86 -8.09 6.82 7.04
CA ILE A 86 -9.33 6.39 7.71
C ILE A 86 -9.61 7.25 8.94
N ASP A 87 -8.59 7.51 9.77
CA ASP A 87 -8.73 8.26 11.01
C ASP A 87 -7.80 9.48 11.04
N ARG A 88 -8.40 10.65 10.82
CA ARG A 88 -7.72 11.95 10.88
C ARG A 88 -7.13 12.25 12.26
N TYR A 89 -7.64 11.63 13.33
CA TYR A 89 -7.20 11.90 14.70
C TYR A 89 -5.87 11.22 15.04
N LEU A 90 -5.40 10.29 14.22
CA LEU A 90 -4.04 9.75 14.30
C LEU A 90 -2.98 10.84 14.04
N LYS A 91 -3.35 11.93 13.36
CA LYS A 91 -2.46 13.05 12.97
C LYS A 91 -1.24 12.61 12.17
N TYR A 92 -1.29 11.42 11.57
CA TYR A 92 -0.29 10.96 10.62
C TYR A 92 -0.42 11.70 9.30
N LYS A 93 0.73 11.94 8.67
CA LYS A 93 0.79 12.56 7.35
C LYS A 93 0.36 11.54 6.29
N VAL A 94 -0.43 11.99 5.33
CA VAL A 94 -0.72 11.21 4.11
C VAL A 94 0.17 11.70 2.99
N ASP A 95 1.11 10.84 2.59
CA ASP A 95 2.03 11.04 1.48
C ASP A 95 2.29 9.74 0.70
N THR A 96 3.45 9.62 0.08
CA THR A 96 3.88 8.43 -0.68
C THR A 96 3.86 7.14 0.16
N GLN A 97 3.93 7.22 1.49
CA GLN A 97 3.85 6.04 2.37
C GLN A 97 2.46 5.38 2.35
N ALA A 98 1.43 6.07 1.87
CA ALA A 98 0.13 5.45 1.62
C ALA A 98 0.22 4.35 0.55
N ASP A 99 1.02 4.56 -0.50
CA ASP A 99 1.23 3.55 -1.55
C ASP A 99 1.96 2.31 -1.01
N VAL A 100 2.81 2.47 0.01
CA VAL A 100 3.53 1.36 0.66
C VAL A 100 2.56 0.44 1.40
N TRP A 101 1.59 1.01 2.14
CA TRP A 101 0.54 0.21 2.77
C TRP A 101 -0.30 -0.54 1.73
N MET A 102 -0.72 0.16 0.67
CA MET A 102 -1.50 -0.44 -0.42
C MET A 102 -0.73 -1.56 -1.12
N LEU A 103 0.58 -1.39 -1.31
CA LEU A 103 1.48 -2.45 -1.79
C LEU A 103 1.54 -3.63 -0.82
N GLY A 104 1.48 -3.39 0.50
CA GLY A 104 1.32 -4.42 1.52
C GLY A 104 0.05 -5.24 1.34
N CYS A 105 -1.10 -4.58 1.15
CA CYS A 105 -2.37 -5.23 0.85
C CYS A 105 -2.32 -6.04 -0.46
N LEU A 106 -1.72 -5.47 -1.51
CA LEU A 106 -1.54 -6.15 -2.80
C LEU A 106 -0.64 -7.38 -2.66
N THR A 107 0.48 -7.25 -1.95
CA THR A 107 1.44 -8.35 -1.71
C THR A 107 0.77 -9.49 -0.96
N PHE A 108 0.05 -9.18 0.12
CA PHE A 108 -0.74 -10.15 0.86
C PHE A 108 -1.74 -10.87 -0.07
N THR A 109 -2.44 -10.13 -0.92
CA THR A 109 -3.41 -10.70 -1.85
C THR A 109 -2.76 -11.61 -2.90
N LEU A 110 -1.57 -11.26 -3.41
CA LEU A 110 -0.81 -12.13 -4.31
C LEU A 110 -0.35 -13.43 -3.64
N CYS A 111 0.02 -13.36 -2.35
CA CYS A 111 0.48 -14.51 -1.57
C CYS A 111 -0.67 -15.46 -1.20
N PHE A 112 -1.81 -14.93 -0.77
CA PHE A 112 -2.86 -15.72 -0.12
C PHE A 112 -4.18 -15.76 -0.89
N ALA A 113 -4.27 -15.08 -2.04
CA ALA A 113 -5.47 -15.00 -2.87
C ALA A 113 -6.71 -14.44 -2.13
N MET A 114 -6.49 -13.71 -1.05
CA MET A 114 -7.50 -13.01 -0.26
C MET A 114 -6.94 -11.69 0.25
N HIS A 115 -7.80 -10.71 0.48
CA HIS A 115 -7.38 -9.39 0.96
C HIS A 115 -7.22 -9.41 2.50
N PRO A 116 -6.19 -8.76 3.09
CA PRO A 116 -5.95 -8.82 4.54
C PRO A 116 -7.11 -8.24 5.37
N PHE A 117 -7.86 -7.29 4.79
CA PHE A 117 -9.00 -6.61 5.39
C PHE A 117 -10.26 -6.77 4.55
N GLN A 118 -10.61 -8.00 4.15
CA GLN A 118 -11.64 -8.30 3.14
C GLN A 118 -13.03 -7.68 3.45
N ASP A 119 -13.43 -7.63 4.73
CA ASP A 119 -14.69 -7.00 5.15
C ASP A 119 -14.59 -5.48 5.32
N ALA A 120 -13.45 -4.88 4.95
CA ALA A 120 -13.13 -3.46 5.03
C ALA A 120 -13.53 -2.80 6.36
N GLN A 121 -13.53 -3.56 7.45
CA GLN A 121 -13.88 -3.04 8.75
C GLN A 121 -12.81 -2.02 9.14
N LYS A 122 -13.18 -0.73 9.21
CA LYS A 122 -12.27 0.37 9.57
C LYS A 122 -11.43 0.00 10.80
N ILE A 123 -12.03 -0.67 11.78
CA ILE A 123 -11.36 -1.12 13.00
C ILE A 123 -10.24 -2.14 12.75
N ALA A 124 -10.40 -3.06 11.80
CA ALA A 124 -9.39 -4.05 11.45
C ALA A 124 -8.18 -3.37 10.79
N ILE A 125 -8.42 -2.37 9.92
CA ILE A 125 -7.35 -1.58 9.32
C ILE A 125 -6.62 -0.76 10.38
N LEU A 126 -7.36 -0.03 11.23
CA LEU A 126 -6.78 0.82 12.28
C LEU A 126 -5.94 0.01 13.29
N ASN A 127 -6.36 -1.21 13.62
CA ASN A 127 -5.63 -2.10 14.52
C ASN A 127 -4.64 -3.02 13.79
N THR A 128 -4.54 -2.93 12.46
CA THR A 128 -3.71 -3.82 11.63
C THR A 128 -3.99 -5.31 11.93
N GLN A 129 -5.26 -5.64 12.05
CA GLN A 129 -5.72 -6.97 12.39
C GLN A 129 -6.05 -7.75 11.11
N TYR A 130 -5.16 -8.67 10.75
CA TYR A 130 -5.33 -9.65 9.67
C TYR A 130 -4.73 -10.98 10.10
N PHE A 131 -5.12 -12.07 9.44
CA PHE A 131 -4.60 -13.41 9.71
C PHE A 131 -3.92 -13.99 8.47
N ILE A 132 -2.80 -14.68 8.67
CA ILE A 132 -2.13 -15.44 7.61
C ILE A 132 -2.68 -16.87 7.65
N PRO A 133 -3.16 -17.44 6.52
CA PRO A 133 -3.66 -18.81 6.49
C PRO A 133 -2.57 -19.84 6.85
N ASP A 134 -2.90 -20.81 7.72
CA ASP A 134 -1.95 -21.83 8.19
C ASP A 134 -1.39 -22.72 7.07
N ASP A 135 -2.15 -22.93 6.00
CA ASP A 135 -1.78 -23.74 4.83
C ASP A 135 -0.73 -23.06 3.91
N SER A 136 -0.31 -21.84 4.25
CA SER A 136 0.60 -21.03 3.45
C SER A 136 2.05 -21.06 3.91
N HIS A 137 2.33 -21.65 5.08
CA HIS A 137 3.65 -21.61 5.71
C HIS A 137 4.77 -22.24 4.87
N ASP A 138 4.45 -23.29 4.10
CA ASP A 138 5.41 -23.97 3.21
C ASP A 138 5.53 -23.29 1.83
N ARG A 139 4.53 -22.49 1.44
CA ARG A 139 4.47 -21.85 0.11
C ARG A 139 5.09 -20.46 0.07
N ILE A 140 4.98 -19.74 1.19
CA ILE A 140 5.45 -18.36 1.35
C ILE A 140 6.54 -18.34 2.40
N SER A 141 7.66 -17.71 2.10
CA SER A 141 8.82 -17.64 2.98
C SER A 141 8.57 -16.71 4.18
N VAL A 142 9.35 -16.91 5.23
CA VAL A 142 9.40 -15.97 6.38
C VAL A 142 9.80 -14.57 5.89
N LYS A 143 10.71 -14.46 4.92
CA LYS A 143 11.15 -13.18 4.34
C LYS A 143 9.97 -12.42 3.72
N MET A 144 9.13 -13.10 2.93
CA MET A 144 7.95 -12.49 2.32
C MET A 144 6.89 -12.09 3.36
N ARG A 145 6.64 -12.93 4.38
CA ARG A 145 5.74 -12.56 5.48
C ARG A 145 6.22 -11.34 6.27
N ASN A 146 7.52 -11.27 6.54
CA ASN A 146 8.13 -10.10 7.18
C ASN A 146 8.05 -8.85 6.30
N LEU A 147 8.18 -8.99 4.98
CA LEU A 147 8.01 -7.88 4.05
C LEU A 147 6.58 -7.31 4.13
N ILE A 148 5.57 -8.17 4.20
CA ILE A 148 4.17 -7.78 4.39
C ILE A 148 3.99 -7.05 5.73
N SER A 149 4.50 -7.61 6.83
CA SER A 149 4.35 -6.99 8.15
C SER A 149 5.05 -5.63 8.25
N ASN A 150 6.15 -5.44 7.52
CA ASN A 150 6.86 -4.15 7.49
C ASN A 150 6.11 -3.08 6.69
N MET A 151 5.30 -3.47 5.68
CA MET A 151 4.48 -2.53 4.91
C MET A 151 3.15 -2.21 5.61
N LEU A 152 2.54 -3.20 6.25
CA LEU A 152 1.30 -3.07 7.01
C LEU A 152 1.59 -2.61 8.44
N VAL A 153 2.14 -1.39 8.58
CA VAL A 153 2.40 -0.74 9.89
C VAL A 153 1.49 0.50 10.00
N PRO A 154 0.80 0.73 11.15
CA PRO A 154 -0.09 1.87 11.28
C PRO A 154 0.57 3.22 11.04
N ASP A 155 1.73 3.46 11.64
CA ASP A 155 2.49 4.70 11.45
C ASP A 155 3.20 4.68 10.09
N PRO A 156 2.89 5.60 9.16
CA PRO A 156 3.56 5.66 7.87
C PRO A 156 5.07 5.93 7.96
N GLN A 157 5.58 6.54 9.05
CA GLN A 157 7.01 6.81 9.21
C GLN A 157 7.83 5.55 9.53
N GLU A 158 7.18 4.53 10.09
CA GLU A 158 7.80 3.25 10.44
C GLU A 158 7.79 2.26 9.26
N ARG A 159 7.08 2.59 8.16
CA ARG A 159 7.07 1.77 6.94
C ARG A 159 8.37 1.99 6.15
N PRO A 160 8.92 0.96 5.48
CA PRO A 160 10.05 1.13 4.57
C PRO A 160 9.63 1.98 3.37
N THR A 161 10.58 2.76 2.84
CA THR A 161 10.42 3.44 1.55
C THR A 161 10.40 2.42 0.40
N ILE A 162 9.84 2.80 -0.75
CA ILE A 162 9.87 1.96 -1.96
C ILE A 162 11.30 1.59 -2.37
N SER A 163 12.27 2.50 -2.20
CA SER A 163 13.68 2.21 -2.49
C SER A 163 14.24 1.10 -1.58
N GLN A 164 13.95 1.15 -0.28
CA GLN A 164 14.36 0.09 0.66
C GLN A 164 13.69 -1.25 0.34
N LEU A 165 12.41 -1.23 -0.06
CA LEU A 165 11.71 -2.44 -0.50
C LEU A 165 12.34 -3.06 -1.75
N LEU A 166 12.75 -2.25 -2.73
CA LEU A 166 13.46 -2.74 -3.91
C LEU A 166 14.79 -3.41 -3.55
N ASP A 167 15.55 -2.82 -2.63
CA ASP A 167 16.82 -3.39 -2.19
C ASP A 167 16.62 -4.75 -1.50
N ILE A 168 15.56 -4.89 -0.68
CA ILE A 168 15.22 -6.16 -0.02
C ILE A 168 14.78 -7.23 -1.03
N LEU A 169 13.98 -6.84 -2.04
CA LEU A 169 13.44 -7.73 -3.06
C LEU A 169 14.50 -8.25 -4.05
N LYS A 170 15.58 -7.48 -4.27
CA LYS A 170 16.67 -7.84 -5.19
C LYS A 170 17.78 -8.69 -4.57
N GLN A 171 17.72 -8.94 -3.25
CA GLN A 171 18.61 -9.85 -2.52
C GLN A 171 18.07 -11.28 -2.52
#